data_AF-A0A962CER3-F1
#
_entry.id   AF-A0A962CER3-F1
#
_cell.length_a   1.000
_cell.length_b   1.000
_cell.length_c   1.000
_cell.angle_alpha   90.00
_cell.angle_beta   90.00
_cell.angle_gamma   90.00
#
_symmetry.space_group_name_H-M   'P 1'
#
loop_
_entity.id
_entity.type
_entity.pdbx_description
1 polymer ?
#
loop_
_entity_poly.entity_id
_entity_poly.type
_entity_poly.pdbx_seq_one_letter_code
_entity_poly.pdbx_strand_id
1 'polypeptide(L)'
;IASEAHVGGLMSGKAGIVHLHLGDGPRGLELVRRALSESELPPRVFNPTHVNRRRALFEEALLLARHGCHVDITAFPVEDGEDAWSAADALQRYLDSGAPADRVTVSSDAGGCLPCFDAEGQLNHMEVGAPGALIATLQELLERGLSLDRVLPAFTSNVADLLRLPRKGRIEVGADADLVVLDDQGGPRDVMLGGVWHRRDGQTVRRGPFEPLPSAPHSQNGSN
;
A
#
# COMPACT_ATOMS: atom_id res chain seq x y z
N ILE A 1 -17.41 -2.26 -17.04
CA ILE A 1 -16.63 -2.16 -15.78
C ILE A 1 -16.25 -0.73 -15.37
N ALA A 2 -15.28 -0.04 -15.99
CA ALA A 2 -14.83 1.28 -15.48
C ALA A 2 -15.94 2.35 -15.46
N SER A 3 -16.78 2.39 -16.50
CA SER A 3 -17.98 3.23 -16.52
C SER A 3 -19.00 2.86 -15.42
N GLU A 4 -19.25 1.57 -15.20
CA GLU A 4 -20.14 1.11 -14.12
C GLU A 4 -19.61 1.48 -12.74
N ALA A 5 -18.31 1.31 -12.48
CA ALA A 5 -17.68 1.70 -11.23
C ALA A 5 -17.81 3.22 -11.01
N HIS A 6 -17.56 4.01 -12.05
CA HIS A 6 -17.71 5.46 -12.01
C HIS A 6 -19.14 5.87 -11.68
N VAL A 7 -20.13 5.39 -12.43
CA VAL A 7 -21.55 5.72 -12.24
C VAL A 7 -22.06 5.21 -10.90
N GLY A 8 -21.73 3.98 -10.51
CA GLY A 8 -22.09 3.41 -9.21
C GLY A 8 -21.48 4.19 -8.03
N GLY A 9 -20.26 4.71 -8.19
CA GLY A 9 -19.63 5.62 -7.23
C GLY A 9 -20.40 6.94 -7.09
N LEU A 10 -20.87 7.53 -8.20
CA LEU A 10 -21.71 8.73 -8.17
C LEU A 10 -23.04 8.48 -7.45
N MET A 11 -23.70 7.36 -7.75
CA MET A 11 -24.99 7.02 -7.14
C MET A 11 -24.91 6.72 -5.64
N SER A 12 -23.80 6.13 -5.19
CA SER A 12 -23.62 5.70 -3.80
C SER A 12 -22.81 6.65 -2.92
N GLY A 13 -22.22 7.70 -3.49
CA GLY A 13 -21.27 8.58 -2.80
C GLY A 13 -19.91 7.93 -2.49
N LYS A 14 -19.64 6.72 -3.00
CA LYS A 14 -18.37 6.00 -2.82
C LYS A 14 -17.30 6.45 -3.84
N ALA A 15 -16.09 5.91 -3.74
CA ALA A 15 -14.96 6.25 -4.61
C ALA A 15 -15.26 6.03 -6.10
N GLY A 16 -15.85 4.88 -6.45
CA GLY A 16 -16.16 4.52 -7.83
C GLY A 16 -14.93 4.30 -8.69
N ILE A 17 -13.96 3.56 -8.17
CA ILE A 17 -12.69 3.26 -8.85
C ILE A 17 -12.65 1.80 -9.33
N VAL A 18 -11.77 1.53 -10.27
CA VAL A 18 -11.31 0.20 -10.65
C VAL A 18 -9.87 0.05 -10.21
N HIS A 19 -9.66 -0.83 -9.23
CA HIS A 19 -8.32 -1.26 -8.81
C HIS A 19 -7.86 -2.36 -9.77
N LEU A 20 -6.75 -2.13 -10.46
CA LEU A 20 -6.30 -2.98 -11.56
C LEU A 20 -5.05 -3.75 -11.13
N HIS A 21 -5.14 -5.07 -11.07
CA HIS A 21 -3.96 -5.93 -10.94
C HIS A 21 -3.18 -5.93 -12.26
N LEU A 22 -1.89 -5.60 -12.21
CA LEU A 22 -1.00 -5.64 -13.37
C LEU A 22 -0.07 -6.84 -13.26
N GLY A 23 0.09 -7.55 -14.38
CA GLY A 23 1.07 -8.61 -14.56
C GLY A 23 2.30 -8.15 -15.36
N ASP A 24 3.12 -9.11 -15.78
CA ASP A 24 4.38 -8.85 -16.50
C ASP A 24 4.22 -8.73 -18.01
N GLY A 25 2.97 -8.74 -18.50
CA GLY A 25 2.67 -8.67 -19.92
C GLY A 25 3.24 -7.41 -20.58
N PRO A 26 3.83 -7.52 -21.80
CA PRO A 26 4.50 -6.40 -22.47
C PRO A 26 3.55 -5.26 -22.85
N ARG A 27 2.24 -5.50 -22.88
CA ARG A 27 1.21 -4.47 -23.12
C ARG A 27 1.12 -3.44 -21.99
N GLY A 28 1.58 -3.78 -20.78
CA GLY A 28 1.61 -2.86 -19.65
C GLY A 28 0.26 -2.17 -19.41
N LEU A 29 0.26 -0.84 -19.39
CA LEU A 29 -0.92 0.00 -19.13
C LEU A 29 -1.67 0.43 -20.41
N GLU A 30 -1.48 -0.27 -21.54
CA GLU A 30 -2.10 0.05 -22.83
C GLU A 30 -3.62 0.25 -22.72
N LEU A 31 -4.33 -0.67 -22.04
CA LEU A 31 -5.78 -0.58 -21.89
C LEU A 31 -6.22 0.65 -21.10
N VAL A 32 -5.44 1.07 -20.10
CA VAL A 32 -5.73 2.28 -19.32
C VAL A 32 -5.51 3.51 -20.18
N ARG A 33 -4.36 3.61 -20.88
CA ARG A 33 -4.10 4.71 -21.81
C ARG A 33 -5.19 4.85 -22.87
N ARG A 34 -5.59 3.73 -23.46
CA ARG A 34 -6.65 3.68 -24.46
C ARG A 34 -8.00 4.17 -23.90
N ALA A 35 -8.37 3.71 -22.71
CA ALA A 35 -9.61 4.15 -22.06
C ALA A 35 -9.61 5.67 -21.80
N LEU A 36 -8.47 6.23 -21.39
CA LEU A 36 -8.34 7.68 -21.17
C LEU A 36 -8.38 8.50 -22.47
N SER A 37 -7.87 7.97 -23.58
CA SER A 37 -7.85 8.68 -24.86
C SER A 37 -9.14 8.52 -25.67
N GLU A 38 -9.86 7.41 -25.51
CA GLU A 38 -11.04 7.06 -26.32
C GLU A 38 -12.37 7.19 -25.56
N SER A 39 -12.37 7.70 -24.32
CA SER A 39 -13.61 7.91 -23.55
C SER A 39 -13.54 9.13 -22.65
N GLU A 40 -14.70 9.54 -22.11
CA GLU A 40 -14.84 10.63 -21.15
C GLU A 40 -14.61 10.19 -19.69
N LEU A 41 -14.14 8.96 -19.47
CA LEU A 41 -13.92 8.46 -18.11
C LEU A 41 -12.78 9.25 -17.43
N PRO A 42 -13.02 9.79 -16.23
CA PRO A 42 -12.02 10.61 -15.58
C PRO A 42 -10.84 9.76 -15.07
N PRO A 43 -9.59 10.25 -15.15
CA PRO A 43 -8.38 9.52 -14.75
C PRO A 43 -8.44 8.89 -13.35
N ARG A 44 -9.08 9.58 -12.39
CA ARG A 44 -9.25 9.09 -11.01
C ARG A 44 -9.94 7.73 -10.88
N VAL A 45 -10.67 7.29 -11.91
CA VAL A 45 -11.38 5.99 -11.91
C VAL A 45 -10.38 4.83 -12.00
N PHE A 46 -9.21 5.05 -12.59
CA PHE A 46 -8.22 4.01 -12.81
C PHE A 46 -7.16 4.05 -11.71
N ASN A 47 -6.99 2.91 -11.02
CA ASN A 47 -5.96 2.76 -9.99
C ASN A 47 -5.17 1.45 -10.22
N PRO A 48 -4.13 1.47 -11.07
CA PRO A 48 -3.24 0.32 -11.25
C PRO A 48 -2.39 0.06 -10.00
N THR A 49 -2.29 -1.22 -9.61
CA THR A 49 -1.39 -1.71 -8.55
C THR A 49 -0.28 -2.61 -9.10
N HIS A 50 0.66 -3.00 -8.24
CA HIS A 50 1.89 -3.70 -8.57
C HIS A 50 2.71 -2.98 -9.64
N VAL A 51 2.63 -1.65 -9.71
CA VAL A 51 3.28 -0.88 -10.77
C VAL A 51 4.80 -0.96 -10.71
N ASN A 52 5.34 -1.32 -9.54
CA ASN A 52 6.76 -1.53 -9.29
C ASN A 52 7.27 -2.96 -9.59
N ARG A 53 6.42 -3.87 -10.09
CA ARG A 53 6.82 -5.26 -10.45
C ARG A 53 7.69 -5.35 -11.68
N ARG A 54 7.68 -4.31 -12.52
CA ARG A 54 8.57 -4.15 -13.68
C ARG A 54 9.04 -2.72 -13.83
N ARG A 55 10.32 -2.52 -14.13
CA ARG A 55 10.88 -1.16 -14.25
C ARG A 55 10.22 -0.38 -15.40
N ALA A 56 9.97 -1.03 -16.53
CA ALA A 56 9.26 -0.42 -17.65
C ALA A 56 7.79 -0.07 -17.31
N LEU A 57 7.10 -0.93 -16.54
CA LEU A 57 5.73 -0.67 -16.09
C LEU A 57 5.68 0.53 -15.13
N PHE A 58 6.69 0.65 -14.26
CA PHE A 58 6.80 1.77 -13.33
C PHE A 58 6.91 3.11 -14.07
N GLU A 59 7.72 3.18 -15.13
CA GLU A 59 7.81 4.39 -15.97
C GLU A 59 6.48 4.75 -16.64
N GLU A 60 5.73 3.75 -17.15
CA GLU A 60 4.38 3.97 -17.67
C GLU A 60 3.43 4.50 -16.58
N ALA A 61 3.56 4.02 -15.34
CA ALA A 61 2.75 4.46 -14.21
C ALA A 61 3.04 5.93 -13.82
N LEU A 62 4.30 6.37 -13.87
CA LEU A 62 4.65 7.78 -13.66
C LEU A 62 3.95 8.70 -14.67
N LEU A 63 3.88 8.28 -15.94
CA LEU A 63 3.17 9.02 -16.97
C LEU A 63 1.67 9.08 -16.66
N LEU A 64 1.03 7.98 -16.27
CA LEU A 64 -0.39 7.99 -15.89
C LEU A 64 -0.68 8.89 -14.69
N ALA A 65 0.20 8.88 -13.68
CA ALA A 65 0.05 9.74 -12.51
C ALA A 65 0.04 11.23 -12.88
N ARG A 66 0.91 11.64 -13.81
CA ARG A 66 0.90 13.01 -14.37
C ARG A 66 -0.39 13.37 -15.10
N HIS A 67 -1.10 12.37 -15.63
CA HIS A 67 -2.41 12.54 -16.25
C HIS A 67 -3.58 12.41 -15.25
N GLY A 68 -3.29 12.33 -13.95
CA GLY A 68 -4.29 12.39 -12.88
C GLY A 68 -4.81 11.04 -12.38
N CYS A 69 -4.24 9.92 -12.83
CA CYS A 69 -4.51 8.62 -12.20
C CYS A 69 -3.81 8.52 -10.84
N HIS A 70 -4.33 7.72 -9.92
CA HIS A 70 -3.53 7.27 -8.77
C HIS A 70 -2.86 5.96 -9.13
N VAL A 71 -1.61 5.78 -8.73
CA VAL A 71 -0.86 4.53 -8.91
C VAL A 71 -0.50 3.93 -7.57
N ASP A 72 -0.54 2.61 -7.48
CA ASP A 72 -0.32 1.89 -6.23
C ASP A 72 0.93 1.01 -6.35
N ILE A 73 1.89 1.28 -5.46
CA ILE A 73 3.12 0.51 -5.28
C ILE A 73 2.82 -0.61 -4.30
N THR A 74 3.37 -1.79 -4.53
CA THR A 74 3.19 -2.92 -3.61
C THR A 74 4.49 -3.19 -2.85
N ALA A 75 4.37 -3.34 -1.53
CA ALA A 75 5.46 -3.68 -0.62
C ALA A 75 5.77 -5.18 -0.64
N PHE A 76 6.28 -5.68 -1.77
CA PHE A 76 6.83 -7.04 -1.88
C PHE A 76 8.37 -7.04 -1.80
N PRO A 77 8.99 -8.15 -1.36
CA PRO A 77 10.44 -8.34 -1.43
C PRO A 77 10.93 -8.31 -2.88
N VAL A 78 12.09 -7.69 -3.12
CA VAL A 78 12.73 -7.64 -4.45
C VAL A 78 14.16 -8.12 -4.31
N GLU A 79 14.56 -9.07 -5.16
CA GLU A 79 15.93 -9.61 -5.15
C GLU A 79 16.91 -8.72 -5.92
N ASP A 80 18.20 -8.82 -5.57
CA ASP A 80 19.26 -8.11 -6.26
C ASP A 80 19.30 -8.49 -7.75
N GLY A 81 19.12 -7.49 -8.62
CA GLY A 81 19.15 -7.67 -10.07
C GLY A 81 17.81 -8.03 -10.71
N GLU A 82 16.75 -8.21 -9.91
CA GLU A 82 15.39 -8.39 -10.42
C GLU A 82 14.93 -7.16 -11.23
N ASP A 83 14.15 -7.39 -12.29
CA ASP A 83 13.50 -6.33 -13.06
C ASP A 83 12.29 -5.79 -12.29
N ALA A 84 12.50 -5.30 -11.07
CA ALA A 84 11.48 -4.68 -10.23
C ALA A 84 12.11 -3.56 -9.40
N TRP A 85 11.28 -2.82 -8.68
CA TRP A 85 11.71 -1.88 -7.65
C TRP A 85 11.09 -2.29 -6.32
N SER A 86 11.90 -2.30 -5.25
CA SER A 86 11.36 -2.39 -3.88
C SER A 86 10.39 -1.23 -3.64
N ALA A 87 9.47 -1.36 -2.69
CA ALA A 87 8.53 -0.27 -2.43
C ALA A 87 9.22 1.01 -1.94
N ALA A 88 10.32 0.90 -1.19
CA ALA A 88 11.12 2.05 -0.78
C ALA A 88 11.78 2.74 -1.99
N ASP A 89 12.41 1.96 -2.89
CA ASP A 89 13.00 2.50 -4.11
C ASP A 89 11.95 3.13 -5.02
N ALA A 90 10.82 2.44 -5.22
CA ALA A 90 9.73 2.90 -6.07
C ALA A 90 9.12 4.20 -5.53
N LEU A 91 8.86 4.30 -4.21
CA LEU A 91 8.27 5.51 -3.64
C LEU A 91 9.25 6.69 -3.70
N GLN A 92 10.52 6.47 -3.36
CA GLN A 92 11.54 7.52 -3.47
C GLN A 92 11.68 8.00 -4.92
N ARG A 93 11.81 7.08 -5.89
CA ARG A 93 11.86 7.41 -7.32
C ARG A 93 10.62 8.15 -7.79
N TYR A 94 9.43 7.74 -7.35
CA TYR A 94 8.18 8.42 -7.68
C TYR A 94 8.22 9.87 -7.22
N LEU A 95 8.57 10.11 -5.96
CA LEU A 95 8.63 11.43 -5.36
C LEU A 95 9.73 12.31 -5.99
N ASP A 96 10.83 11.72 -6.45
CA ASP A 96 11.92 12.41 -7.14
C ASP A 96 11.60 12.71 -8.62
N SER A 97 10.64 11.97 -9.22
CA SER A 97 10.30 12.13 -10.64
C SER A 97 9.59 13.45 -10.98
N GLY A 98 8.98 14.10 -9.98
CA GLY A 98 8.09 15.25 -10.18
C GLY A 98 6.68 14.90 -10.64
N ALA A 99 6.28 13.61 -10.59
CA ALA A 99 4.87 13.24 -10.63
C ALA A 99 4.13 13.79 -9.38
N PRO A 100 2.81 14.04 -9.45
CA PRO A 100 2.08 14.64 -8.32
C PRO A 100 2.14 13.74 -7.08
N ALA A 101 2.67 14.25 -5.97
CA ALA A 101 2.89 13.45 -4.75
C ALA A 101 1.59 12.91 -4.11
N ASP A 102 0.44 13.49 -4.43
CA ASP A 102 -0.89 13.05 -4.00
C ASP A 102 -1.45 11.87 -4.82
N ARG A 103 -0.72 11.41 -5.86
CA ARG A 103 -1.16 10.38 -6.81
C ARG A 103 -0.47 9.03 -6.63
N VAL A 104 0.25 8.82 -5.54
CA VAL A 104 0.89 7.53 -5.21
C VAL A 104 0.35 6.96 -3.91
N THR A 105 0.11 5.66 -3.89
CA THR A 105 -0.21 4.89 -2.68
C THR A 105 0.74 3.70 -2.54
N VAL A 106 0.84 3.15 -1.33
CA VAL A 106 1.56 1.91 -1.06
C VAL A 106 0.63 0.90 -0.38
N SER A 107 0.55 -0.31 -0.93
CA SER A 107 -0.24 -1.41 -0.40
C SER A 107 0.64 -2.63 -0.06
N SER A 108 0.17 -3.49 0.85
CA SER A 108 0.93 -4.66 1.31
C SER A 108 0.72 -5.93 0.49
N ASP A 109 -0.41 -6.03 -0.21
CA ASP A 109 -0.93 -7.29 -0.76
C ASP A 109 -1.01 -8.43 0.27
N ALA A 110 -1.23 -8.08 1.53
CA ALA A 110 -1.19 -9.02 2.64
C ALA A 110 -2.29 -10.07 2.57
N GLY A 111 -1.93 -11.33 2.82
CA GLY A 111 -2.83 -12.47 2.66
C GLY A 111 -3.07 -12.88 1.20
N GLY A 112 -2.51 -12.15 0.24
CA GLY A 112 -2.39 -12.56 -1.16
C GLY A 112 -1.27 -13.57 -1.35
N CYS A 113 -1.40 -14.40 -2.39
CA CYS A 113 -0.30 -15.27 -2.84
C CYS A 113 0.63 -14.45 -3.74
N LEU A 114 1.94 -14.60 -3.53
CA LEU A 114 2.98 -14.11 -4.43
C LEU A 114 3.57 -15.32 -5.20
N PRO A 115 2.94 -15.74 -6.31
CA PRO A 115 3.38 -16.89 -7.07
C PRO A 115 4.56 -16.53 -7.99
N CYS A 116 5.59 -17.37 -7.98
CA CYS A 116 6.66 -17.36 -8.96
C CYS A 116 6.37 -18.44 -10.00
N PHE A 117 6.26 -18.05 -11.28
CA PHE A 117 6.03 -18.98 -12.38
C PHE A 117 7.31 -19.20 -13.18
N ASP A 118 7.50 -20.39 -13.74
CA ASP A 118 8.54 -20.65 -14.74
C ASP A 118 8.14 -20.14 -16.14
N ALA A 119 9.01 -20.35 -17.13
CA ALA A 119 8.80 -19.88 -18.50
C ALA A 119 7.58 -20.54 -19.19
N GLU A 120 7.17 -21.72 -18.72
CA GLU A 120 6.01 -22.48 -19.16
C GLU A 120 4.74 -22.12 -18.37
N GLY A 121 4.82 -21.17 -17.45
CA GLY A 121 3.71 -20.70 -16.63
C GLY A 121 3.31 -21.67 -15.50
N GLN A 122 4.17 -22.61 -15.13
CA GLN A 122 3.96 -23.50 -13.99
C GLN A 122 4.42 -22.84 -12.70
N LEU A 123 3.69 -23.07 -11.61
CA LEU A 123 4.02 -22.53 -10.30
C LEU A 123 5.30 -23.20 -9.77
N ASN A 124 6.35 -22.40 -9.57
CA ASN A 124 7.62 -22.83 -8.98
C ASN A 124 7.63 -22.61 -7.46
N HIS A 125 7.25 -21.41 -7.01
CA HIS A 125 7.24 -21.02 -5.61
C HIS A 125 6.03 -20.14 -5.27
N MET A 126 5.63 -20.10 -4.00
CA MET A 126 4.52 -19.27 -3.53
C MET A 126 4.82 -18.72 -2.14
N GLU A 127 4.89 -17.40 -2.04
CA GLU A 127 4.94 -16.70 -0.76
C GLU A 127 3.57 -16.10 -0.41
N VAL A 128 3.46 -15.57 0.81
CA VAL A 128 2.25 -14.88 1.29
C VAL A 128 2.64 -13.48 1.74
N GLY A 129 1.98 -12.47 1.17
CA GLY A 129 2.21 -11.07 1.57
C GLY A 129 1.89 -10.85 3.05
N ALA A 130 2.67 -10.01 3.72
CA ALA A 130 2.49 -9.68 5.13
C ALA A 130 2.19 -8.18 5.34
N PRO A 131 1.28 -7.82 6.25
CA PRO A 131 0.97 -6.40 6.49
C PRO A 131 2.16 -5.63 7.08
N GLY A 132 3.12 -6.34 7.70
CA GLY A 132 4.37 -5.77 8.21
C GLY A 132 5.26 -5.16 7.13
N ALA A 133 5.04 -5.47 5.85
CA ALA A 133 5.83 -4.87 4.77
C ALA A 133 5.65 -3.35 4.64
N LEU A 134 4.48 -2.81 5.01
CA LEU A 134 4.25 -1.36 4.98
C LEU A 134 5.12 -0.62 5.99
N ILE A 135 5.18 -1.13 7.24
CA ILE A 135 6.01 -0.50 8.25
C ILE A 135 7.50 -0.66 7.94
N ALA A 136 7.92 -1.84 7.46
CA ALA A 136 9.29 -2.05 7.03
C ALA A 136 9.71 -1.06 5.93
N THR A 137 8.83 -0.85 4.93
CA THR A 137 9.05 0.15 3.87
C THR A 137 9.18 1.56 4.44
N LEU A 138 8.30 1.94 5.38
CA LEU A 138 8.36 3.26 6.01
C LEU A 138 9.67 3.44 6.79
N GLN A 139 10.08 2.46 7.59
CA GLN A 139 11.32 2.50 8.36
C GLN A 139 12.53 2.66 7.44
N GLU A 140 12.60 1.87 6.37
CA GLU A 140 13.68 1.96 5.39
C GLU A 140 13.76 3.35 4.75
N LEU A 141 12.63 3.97 4.40
CA LEU A 141 12.60 5.33 3.85
C LEU A 141 13.09 6.38 4.86
N LEU A 142 12.73 6.23 6.14
CA LEU A 142 13.21 7.12 7.20
C LEU A 142 14.71 6.94 7.46
N GLU A 143 15.22 5.71 7.44
CA GLU A 143 16.65 5.39 7.55
C GLU A 143 17.47 5.99 6.40
N ARG A 144 16.89 6.03 5.19
CA ARG A 144 17.46 6.74 4.03
C ARG A 144 17.43 8.27 4.14
N GLY A 145 16.84 8.81 5.22
CA GLY A 145 16.80 10.24 5.51
C GLY A 145 15.63 11.00 4.87
N LEU A 146 14.62 10.31 4.33
CA LEU A 146 13.39 10.99 3.89
C LEU A 146 12.56 11.41 5.11
N SER A 147 11.96 12.59 5.05
CA SER A 147 11.12 13.09 6.14
C SER A 147 9.76 12.40 6.18
N LEU A 148 9.20 12.23 7.37
CA LEU A 148 7.92 11.55 7.56
C LEU A 148 6.78 12.24 6.79
N ASP A 149 6.71 13.57 6.80
CA ASP A 149 5.71 14.35 6.07
C ASP A 149 5.78 14.15 4.54
N ARG A 150 6.96 13.79 4.02
CA ARG A 150 7.17 13.52 2.60
C ARG A 150 6.64 12.14 2.19
N VAL A 151 6.81 11.11 3.02
CA VAL A 151 6.51 9.71 2.66
C VAL A 151 5.18 9.20 3.22
N LEU A 152 4.79 9.65 4.41
CA LEU A 152 3.58 9.20 5.10
C LEU A 152 2.28 9.39 4.29
N PRO A 153 2.10 10.44 3.45
CA PRO A 153 0.90 10.61 2.65
C PRO A 153 0.54 9.39 1.78
N ALA A 154 1.54 8.69 1.23
CA ALA A 154 1.33 7.51 0.38
C ALA A 154 0.71 6.32 1.14
N PHE A 155 0.87 6.29 2.46
CA PHE A 155 0.30 5.26 3.35
C PHE A 155 -1.00 5.72 4.03
N THR A 156 -1.34 7.01 3.95
CA THR A 156 -2.40 7.63 4.75
C THR A 156 -3.32 8.50 3.90
N SER A 157 -3.04 9.80 3.79
CA SER A 157 -3.93 10.77 3.18
C SER A 157 -4.21 10.49 1.71
N ASN A 158 -3.23 10.03 0.93
CA ASN A 158 -3.43 9.75 -0.48
C ASN A 158 -4.43 8.60 -0.67
N VAL A 159 -4.35 7.59 0.19
CA VAL A 159 -5.29 6.46 0.22
C VAL A 159 -6.68 6.94 0.64
N ALA A 160 -6.76 7.79 1.67
CA ALA A 160 -8.03 8.34 2.13
C ALA A 160 -8.71 9.20 1.06
N ASP A 161 -7.94 10.03 0.35
CA ASP A 161 -8.43 10.91 -0.71
C ASP A 161 -8.87 10.09 -1.94
N LEU A 162 -8.08 9.09 -2.36
CA LEU A 162 -8.44 8.14 -3.42
C LEU A 162 -9.75 7.39 -3.12
N LEU A 163 -9.87 6.85 -1.91
CA LEU A 163 -11.01 6.01 -1.50
C LEU A 163 -12.20 6.81 -0.97
N ARG A 164 -12.12 8.15 -0.94
CA ARG A 164 -13.14 9.06 -0.38
C ARG A 164 -13.50 8.69 1.06
N LEU A 165 -12.49 8.58 1.92
CA LEU A 165 -12.62 8.32 3.35
C LEU A 165 -12.41 9.63 4.13
N PRO A 166 -13.43 10.51 4.24
CA PRO A 166 -13.25 11.89 4.69
C PRO A 166 -12.82 12.05 6.15
N ARG A 167 -12.87 10.99 6.95
CA ARG A 167 -12.48 10.98 8.36
C ARG A 167 -11.20 10.18 8.64
N LYS A 168 -10.45 9.81 7.59
CA LYS A 168 -9.27 8.95 7.68
C LYS A 168 -8.03 9.64 7.10
N GLY A 169 -6.85 9.14 7.44
CA GLY A 169 -5.59 9.54 6.82
C GLY A 169 -5.02 10.90 7.23
N ARG A 170 -5.69 11.63 8.14
CA ARG A 170 -5.26 12.94 8.65
C ARG A 170 -5.54 13.04 10.15
N ILE A 171 -4.69 13.78 10.87
CA ILE A 171 -4.91 14.12 12.28
C ILE A 171 -5.52 15.52 12.35
N GLU A 172 -6.85 15.58 12.46
CA GLU A 172 -7.60 16.82 12.50
C GLU A 172 -8.93 16.68 13.26
N VAL A 173 -9.50 17.80 13.71
CA VAL A 173 -10.78 17.81 14.43
C VAL A 173 -11.88 17.28 13.52
N GLY A 174 -12.58 16.22 13.96
CA GLY A 174 -13.66 15.58 13.21
C GLY A 174 -13.25 14.30 12.47
N ALA A 175 -11.95 14.02 12.34
CA ALA A 175 -11.45 12.73 11.87
C ALA A 175 -11.65 11.63 12.93
N ASP A 176 -11.67 10.38 12.49
CA ASP A 176 -11.67 9.23 13.40
C ASP A 176 -10.30 9.13 14.08
N ALA A 177 -10.28 8.79 15.38
CA ALA A 177 -9.06 8.65 16.15
C ALA A 177 -8.34 7.33 15.84
N ASP A 178 -7.85 7.21 14.61
CA ASP A 178 -6.99 6.14 14.11
C ASP A 178 -5.55 6.66 14.09
N LEU A 179 -4.75 6.25 15.06
CA LEU A 179 -3.43 6.83 15.34
C LEU A 179 -2.39 5.73 15.55
N VAL A 180 -1.18 5.98 15.06
CA VAL A 180 0.00 5.18 15.36
C VAL A 180 1.05 6.08 15.99
N VAL A 181 1.57 5.69 17.15
CA VAL A 181 2.74 6.34 17.76
C VAL A 181 3.96 5.53 17.36
N LEU A 182 4.93 6.19 16.73
CA LEU A 182 6.19 5.56 16.33
C LEU A 182 7.22 5.64 17.48
N ASP A 183 8.05 4.61 17.61
CA ASP A 183 9.26 4.65 18.44
C ASP A 183 10.44 5.30 17.69
N ASP A 184 11.59 5.41 18.37
CA ASP A 184 12.79 6.04 17.81
C ASP A 184 13.37 5.30 16.59
N GLN A 185 12.94 4.06 16.34
CA GLN A 185 13.32 3.25 15.18
C GLN A 185 12.23 3.28 14.07
N GLY A 186 11.22 4.15 14.20
CA GLY A 186 10.11 4.23 13.25
C GLY A 186 9.12 3.05 13.34
N GLY A 187 9.22 2.20 14.36
CA GLY A 187 8.32 1.08 14.61
C GLY A 187 7.04 1.51 15.36
N PRO A 188 5.90 0.80 15.22
CA PRO A 188 4.60 1.27 15.69
C PRO A 188 4.40 0.96 17.18
N ARG A 189 4.98 1.75 18.09
CA ARG A 189 4.89 1.61 19.56
C ARG A 189 3.45 1.45 20.08
N ASP A 190 2.56 2.37 19.72
CA ASP A 190 1.17 2.37 20.14
C ASP A 190 0.23 2.46 18.93
N VAL A 191 -0.92 1.81 19.01
CA VAL A 191 -1.91 1.78 17.92
C VAL A 191 -3.29 2.00 18.52
N MET A 192 -3.97 3.03 18.05
CA MET A 192 -5.35 3.37 18.37
C MET A 192 -6.21 3.24 17.11
N LEU A 193 -7.39 2.64 17.25
CA LEU A 193 -8.40 2.57 16.21
C LEU A 193 -9.72 3.07 16.78
N GLY A 194 -10.32 4.10 16.16
CA GLY A 194 -11.59 4.69 16.59
C GLY A 194 -11.61 5.17 18.04
N GLY A 195 -10.48 5.65 18.56
CA GLY A 195 -10.37 6.08 19.97
C GLY A 195 -10.03 4.96 20.96
N VAL A 196 -9.84 3.72 20.48
CA VAL A 196 -9.60 2.55 21.32
C VAL A 196 -8.18 2.04 21.12
N TRP A 197 -7.44 1.86 22.21
CA TRP A 197 -6.09 1.27 22.14
C TRP A 197 -6.14 -0.22 21.79
N HIS A 198 -5.37 -0.60 20.77
CA HIS A 198 -5.11 -1.98 20.36
C HIS A 198 -3.69 -2.41 20.76
N ARG A 199 -2.73 -1.48 20.67
CA ARG A 199 -1.39 -1.58 21.27
C ARG A 199 -1.15 -0.35 22.13
N ARG A 200 -0.67 -0.54 23.36
CA ARG A 200 -0.34 0.54 24.29
C ARG A 200 0.89 0.18 25.12
N ASP A 201 1.78 1.14 25.30
CA ASP A 201 3.08 0.99 25.97
C ASP A 201 3.90 -0.16 25.37
N GLY A 202 3.82 -0.33 24.04
CA GLY A 202 4.49 -1.40 23.32
C GLY A 202 3.85 -2.80 23.49
N GLN A 203 2.71 -2.92 24.17
CA GLN A 203 2.05 -4.20 24.41
C GLN A 203 0.71 -4.30 23.70
N THR A 204 0.42 -5.47 23.14
CA THR A 204 -0.90 -5.78 22.57
C THR A 204 -1.94 -5.84 23.69
N VAL A 205 -2.88 -4.89 23.70
CA VAL A 205 -3.96 -4.80 24.69
C VAL A 205 -5.29 -5.32 24.18
N ARG A 206 -5.44 -5.48 22.86
CA ARG A 206 -6.60 -6.13 22.23
C ARG A 206 -6.13 -7.16 21.21
N ARG A 207 -6.82 -8.29 21.20
CA ARG A 207 -6.54 -9.44 20.33
C ARG A 207 -7.81 -9.85 19.59
N GLY A 208 -7.62 -10.50 18.47
CA GLY A 208 -8.69 -11.17 17.74
C GLY A 208 -9.30 -12.31 18.58
N PRO A 209 -10.56 -12.70 18.31
CA PRO A 209 -11.26 -13.70 19.12
C PRO A 209 -10.57 -15.08 19.21
N PHE A 210 -9.72 -15.39 18.23
CA PHE A 210 -9.04 -16.69 18.10
C PHE A 210 -7.51 -16.57 18.15
N GLU A 211 -6.97 -15.42 18.55
CA GLU A 211 -5.52 -15.29 18.72
C GLU A 211 -5.08 -15.93 20.04
N PRO A 212 -3.98 -16.70 20.05
CA PRO A 212 -3.48 -17.32 21.27
C PRO A 212 -3.05 -16.25 22.30
N LEU A 213 -3.29 -16.55 23.57
CA LEU A 213 -2.73 -15.77 24.68
C LEU A 213 -1.20 -15.93 24.70
N PRO A 214 -0.44 -14.93 25.18
CA PRO A 214 0.98 -15.10 25.41
C PRO A 214 1.19 -16.33 26.28
N SER A 215 2.04 -17.25 25.84
CA SER A 215 2.47 -18.37 26.68
C SER A 215 3.10 -17.79 27.95
N ALA A 216 2.56 -18.16 29.12
CA ALA A 216 3.18 -17.79 30.38
C ALA A 216 4.63 -18.29 30.37
N PRO A 217 5.62 -17.51 30.80
CA PRO A 217 6.98 -18.00 30.92
C PRO A 217 6.94 -19.24 31.82
N HIS A 218 7.37 -20.39 31.30
CA HIS A 218 7.53 -21.58 32.10
C HIS A 218 8.45 -21.22 33.27
N SER A 219 7.90 -21.19 34.48
CA SER A 219 8.70 -21.12 35.69
C SER A 219 9.55 -22.40 35.73
N GLN A 220 10.82 -22.29 35.34
CA GLN A 220 11.83 -23.26 35.75
C GLN A 220 12.07 -23.10 37.25
N ASN A 221 11.10 -23.49 38.07
CA ASN A 221 11.28 -23.77 39.48
C ASN A 221 10.97 -25.26 39.68
N GLY A 222 11.96 -26.07 39.35
CA GLY A 222 12.03 -27.47 39.70
C GLY A 222 13.43 -27.79 40.21
N SER A 223 13.78 -27.23 41.38
CA SER A 223 14.92 -27.67 42.18
C SER A 223 14.46 -28.77 43.13
N ASN A 224 14.83 -30.02 42.83
CA ASN A 224 15.53 -30.95 43.72
C ASN A 224 15.75 -32.29 43.01
#